data_AF-A0A919X2P1-F1
#
_entry.id   AF-A0A919X2P1-F1
#
_cell.length_a   1.000
_cell.length_b   1.000
_cell.length_c   1.000
_cell.angle_alpha   90.00
_cell.angle_beta   90.00
_cell.angle_gamma   90.00
#
_symmetry.space_group_name_H-M   'P 1'
#
loop_
_entity.id
_entity.type
_entity.pdbx_description
1 polymer ?
#
loop_
_entity_poly.entity_id
_entity_poly.type
_entity_poly.pdbx_seq_one_letter_code
_entity_poly.pdbx_strand_id
1 'polypeptide(L)' 'MQRQMKMGTMIHGVGEKMSDWRHPEIPSDASVSLEFYIEQAQKAEEGKFDFVFIADALYINENSNPHLNISS' A
#
# COMPACT_ATOMS: atom_id res chain seq x y z
N MET A 1 -4.89 -23.91 -25.14
CA MET A 1 -4.14 -23.15 -24.12
C MET A 1 -5.10 -22.82 -22.98
N GLN A 2 -4.78 -23.20 -21.74
CA GLN A 2 -5.52 -22.73 -20.56
C GLN A 2 -5.06 -21.31 -20.24
N ARG A 3 -6.00 -20.38 -20.05
CA ARG A 3 -5.69 -19.02 -19.60
C ARG A 3 -5.53 -19.04 -18.08
N GLN A 4 -4.41 -18.51 -17.59
CA GLN A 4 -4.21 -18.27 -16.16
C GLN A 4 -4.67 -16.86 -15.81
N MET A 5 -5.42 -16.72 -14.71
CA MET A 5 -5.79 -15.42 -14.17
C MET A 5 -4.53 -14.69 -13.71
N LYS A 6 -4.41 -13.41 -14.10
CA LYS A 6 -3.34 -12.54 -13.65
C LYS A 6 -3.80 -11.77 -12.42
N MET A 7 -3.03 -11.83 -11.34
CA MET A 7 -3.36 -11.17 -10.07
C MET A 7 -2.29 -10.16 -9.71
N GLY A 8 -2.71 -8.95 -9.37
CA GLY A 8 -1.87 -7.89 -8.85
C GLY A 8 -2.35 -7.46 -7.46
N THR A 9 -1.44 -6.93 -6.66
CA THR A 9 -1.77 -6.35 -5.36
C THR A 9 -1.35 -4.89 -5.30
N MET A 10 -2.08 -4.09 -4.55
CA MET A 10 -1.77 -2.68 -4.33
C MET A 10 -1.07 -2.52 -2.98
N ILE A 11 0.09 -1.85 -2.96
CA ILE A 11 0.77 -1.48 -1.71
C ILE A 11 0.43 -0.03 -1.42
N HIS A 12 -0.24 0.23 -0.29
CA HIS A 12 -0.83 1.54 0.02
C HIS A 12 -0.61 1.93 1.49
N GLY A 13 0.64 1.83 1.95
CA GLY A 13 1.08 2.30 3.26
C GLY A 13 0.12 2.01 4.42
N VAL A 14 -0.34 3.08 5.07
CA VAL A 14 -1.25 3.01 6.23
C VAL A 14 -2.71 2.61 5.91
N GLY A 15 -3.04 2.38 4.64
CA GLY A 15 -4.34 1.84 4.22
C GLY A 15 -5.16 2.76 3.31
N GLU A 16 -6.25 2.22 2.77
CA GLU A 16 -7.13 2.89 1.80
C GLU A 16 -8.18 3.77 2.48
N LYS A 17 -8.56 3.43 3.72
CA LYS A 17 -9.58 4.18 4.46
C LYS A 17 -8.93 5.21 5.36
N MET A 18 -9.64 6.31 5.56
CA MET A 18 -9.26 7.42 6.45
C MET A 18 -8.89 6.98 7.89
N SER A 19 -9.41 5.83 8.34
CA SER A 19 -9.21 5.32 9.71
C SER A 19 -8.20 4.17 9.82
N ASP A 20 -7.70 3.61 8.72
CA ASP A 20 -6.91 2.38 8.76
C ASP A 20 -5.61 2.56 9.54
N TRP A 21 -4.98 3.73 9.44
CA TRP A 21 -3.77 4.09 10.21
C TRP A 21 -3.91 3.97 11.73
N ARG A 22 -5.13 3.92 12.26
CA ARG A 22 -5.40 3.76 13.70
C ARG A 22 -5.39 2.31 14.17
N HIS A 23 -5.28 1.35 13.25
CA HIS A 23 -5.21 -0.06 13.59
C HIS A 23 -3.90 -0.36 14.32
N PRO A 24 -3.92 -1.06 15.47
CA PRO A 24 -2.72 -1.25 16.29
C PRO A 24 -1.62 -2.07 15.60
N GLU A 25 -1.97 -2.84 14.56
CA GLU A 25 -1.01 -3.65 13.79
C GLU A 25 -0.46 -2.93 12.55
N ILE A 26 -0.94 -1.73 12.23
CA ILE A 26 -0.44 -0.96 11.09
C ILE A 26 0.65 -0.01 11.58
N PRO A 27 1.90 -0.12 11.09
CA PRO A 27 2.93 0.86 11.39
C PRO A 27 2.49 2.25 10.95
N SER A 28 2.60 3.24 11.83
CA SER A 28 2.16 4.60 11.54
C SER A 28 2.95 5.27 10.40
N ASP A 29 4.17 4.80 10.15
CA ASP A 29 5.09 5.28 9.11
C ASP A 29 5.04 4.44 7.81
N ALA A 30 4.11 3.47 7.71
CA ALA A 30 4.04 2.53 6.59
C ALA A 30 3.98 3.19 5.20
N SER A 31 3.45 4.41 5.09
CA SER A 31 3.37 5.15 3.82
C SER A 31 4.71 5.63 3.29
N VAL A 32 5.72 5.79 4.14
CA VAL A 32 7.06 6.32 3.80
C VAL A 32 8.21 5.39 4.18
N SER A 33 7.95 4.27 4.85
CA SER A 33 8.96 3.27 5.20
C SER A 33 9.32 2.41 3.98
N LEU A 34 10.59 2.45 3.55
CA LEU A 34 11.06 1.58 2.46
C LEU A 34 10.96 0.10 2.84
N GLU A 35 11.30 -0.23 4.09
CA GLU A 35 11.25 -1.59 4.63
C GLU A 35 9.84 -2.17 4.53
N PHE A 36 8.81 -1.39 4.88
CA PHE A 36 7.42 -1.82 4.73
C PHE A 36 7.09 -2.21 3.29
N TYR A 37 7.46 -1.38 2.31
CA TYR A 37 7.20 -1.68 0.89
C TYR A 37 7.96 -2.92 0.41
N ILE A 38 9.20 -3.12 0.86
CA ILE A 38 9.99 -4.32 0.56
C ILE A 38 9.27 -5.56 1.10
N GLU A 39 8.85 -5.55 2.36
CA GLU A 39 8.15 -6.68 2.98
C GLU A 39 6.83 -7.00 2.27
N GLN A 40 6.03 -5.99 1.91
CA GLN A 40 4.78 -6.22 1.19
C GLN A 40 5.02 -6.76 -0.23
N ALA A 41 6.06 -6.28 -0.92
CA ALA A 41 6.43 -6.81 -2.24
C ALA A 41 6.91 -8.26 -2.16
N GLN A 42 7.71 -8.62 -1.15
CA GLN A 42 8.14 -10.00 -0.91
C GLN A 42 6.94 -10.92 -0.63
N LYS A 43 5.97 -10.49 0.19
CA LYS A 43 4.72 -11.23 0.43
C LYS A 43 3.92 -11.43 -0.86
N ALA A 44 3.88 -10.43 -1.74
CA ALA A 44 3.22 -10.55 -3.03
C ALA A 44 3.91 -11.58 -3.94
N GLU A 45 5.24 -11.58 -3.95
CA GLU A 45 6.06 -12.55 -4.69
C GLU A 45 5.84 -13.98 -4.17
N GLU A 46 5.86 -14.18 -2.84
CA GLU A 46 5.53 -15.47 -2.21
C GLU A 46 4.11 -15.96 -2.58
N GLY A 47 3.17 -15.02 -2.67
CA GLY A 47 1.80 -15.26 -3.11
C GLY A 47 1.62 -15.50 -4.62
N LYS A 48 2.70 -15.46 -5.41
CA LYS A 48 2.70 -15.60 -6.89
C LYS A 48 1.86 -14.56 -7.62
N PHE A 49 1.77 -13.35 -7.05
CA PHE A 49 1.20 -12.22 -7.76
C PHE A 49 2.10 -11.83 -8.92
N ASP A 50 1.48 -11.43 -10.04
CA ASP A 50 2.20 -11.08 -11.26
C ASP A 50 2.84 -9.69 -11.19
N PHE A 51 2.28 -8.80 -10.36
CA PHE A 51 2.80 -7.44 -10.18
C PHE A 51 2.30 -6.79 -8.88
N VAL A 52 3.01 -5.74 -8.47
CA VAL A 52 2.57 -4.78 -7.45
C VAL A 52 2.17 -3.47 -8.13
N PHE A 53 1.14 -2.80 -7.59
CA PHE A 53 0.66 -1.52 -8.07
C PHE A 53 0.80 -0.46 -6.97
N ILE A 54 1.38 0.69 -7.33
CA ILE A 54 1.52 1.85 -6.45
C ILE A 54 0.69 2.97 -7.08
N ALA A 55 -0.32 3.46 -6.37
CA ALA A 55 -1.07 4.65 -6.80
C ALA A 55 -0.34 5.92 -6.39
N ASP A 56 -0.59 7.00 -7.11
CA ASP A 56 -0.03 8.32 -6.84
C ASP A 56 -1.12 9.39 -6.89
N ALA A 57 -0.92 10.48 -6.13
CA ALA A 57 -1.78 11.64 -6.11
C ALA A 57 -0.94 12.91 -6.07
N LEU A 58 -1.18 13.82 -7.01
CA LEU A 58 -0.41 15.05 -7.18
C LEU A 58 -0.97 16.25 -6.39
N TYR A 59 -2.07 16.07 -5.65
CA TYR A 59 -2.74 17.13 -4.89
C TYR A 59 -3.30 16.60 -3.58
N ILE A 60 -3.03 17.32 -2.49
CA ILE A 60 -3.40 16.96 -1.11
C ILE A 60 -4.14 18.13 -0.47
N ASN A 61 -5.18 17.84 0.30
CA ASN A 61 -5.88 18.78 1.17
C ASN A 61 -6.20 18.13 2.54
N GLU A 62 -6.88 18.87 3.41
CA GLU A 62 -7.26 18.43 4.76
C GLU A 62 -8.17 17.19 4.82
N ASN A 63 -8.83 16.84 3.72
CA ASN A 63 -9.69 15.66 3.61
C ASN A 63 -9.00 14.50 2.85
N SER A 64 -7.73 14.65 2.47
CA SER A 64 -6.97 13.60 1.79
C SER A 64 -6.66 12.43 2.73
N ASN A 65 -6.57 11.22 2.18
CA ASN A 65 -6.22 10.02 2.93
C ASN A 65 -4.84 10.21 3.63
N PRO A 66 -4.69 9.80 4.91
CA PRO A 66 -3.44 9.86 5.65
C PRO A 66 -2.25 9.20 4.94
N HIS A 67 -2.49 8.23 4.06
CA HIS A 67 -1.48 7.66 3.17
C HIS A 67 -0.72 8.71 2.35
N LEU A 68 -1.42 9.78 1.94
CA LEU A 68 -0.87 10.86 1.13
C LEU A 68 -0.32 12.02 1.97
N ASN A 69 -0.62 12.05 3.28
CA ASN A 69 -0.23 13.15 4.13
C ASN A 69 1.09 12.84 4.85
N ILE A 70 2.15 13.60 4.53
CA ILE A 70 3.50 13.39 5.06
C ILE A 70 3.70 14.10 6.43
N SER A 71 2.62 14.44 7.14
CA SER A 71 2.77 15.03 8.48
C SER A 71 3.07 13.93 9.50
N SER A 72 4.36 13.85 9.85
CA SER A 72 4.92 13.10 10.98
C SER A 72 4.44 13.70 12.30
#